data_AF-A0A3A0CLK0-F1
#
_entry.id   AF-A0A3A0CLK0-F1
#
_cell.length_a   1.000
_cell.length_b   1.000
_cell.length_c   1.000
_cell.angle_alpha   90.00
_cell.angle_beta   90.00
_cell.angle_gamma   90.00
#
_symmetry.space_group_name_H-M   'P 1'
#
loop_
_entity.id
_entity.type
_entity.pdbx_description
1 polymer ?
#
loop_
_entity_poly.entity_id
_entity_poly.type
_entity_poly.pdbx_seq_one_letter_code
_entity_poly.pdbx_strand_id
1 'polypeptide(L)'
;MRTGAGMELDGVFLDMYGTLTAGDRQAVEATCEHLVRDFRLAISAHELSITWGERFFHALDFCNGDAFLTLFDVERRTLRETMAALGVTMDPTPYAEMLRRYWSDPPLQPEAIAFLQTCSLPVCLVSNADRVDIDAVIERHALKLERVVTSEDARSYKPDRAIFDQALAQTGWRRERVIHVGDSLHSDVGGAMVAGLRSGWVNRAHRIHDIGTHTPDHEFGDLLEFLRWLDQGA
;
A
#
# COMPACT_ATOMS: atom_id res chain seq x y z
N MET A 1 0.63 31.63 30.09
CA MET A 1 -0.05 31.41 28.79
C MET A 1 0.56 30.18 28.15
N ARG A 2 -0.19 29.06 28.14
CA ARG A 2 0.19 27.86 27.38
C ARG A 2 -0.38 28.03 25.97
N THR A 3 0.47 28.38 25.01
CA THR A 3 0.15 28.35 23.58
C THR A 3 0.62 27.01 23.03
N GLY A 4 -0.33 26.17 22.62
CA GLY A 4 -0.11 24.86 22.05
C GLY A 4 -1.39 24.03 22.21
N ALA A 5 -2.36 24.25 21.32
CA ALA A 5 -3.47 23.31 21.20
C ALA A 5 -2.89 22.01 20.63
N GLY A 6 -2.86 20.92 21.40
CA GLY A 6 -2.57 19.60 20.84
C GLY A 6 -3.59 19.30 19.73
N MET A 7 -3.14 18.70 18.63
CA MET A 7 -3.97 18.28 17.51
C MET A 7 -4.85 17.07 17.90
N GLU A 8 -6.13 17.34 18.04
CA GLU A 8 -7.08 16.27 18.30
C GLU A 8 -7.39 15.51 16.98
N LEU A 9 -6.80 14.34 16.78
CA LEU A 9 -7.11 13.43 15.67
C LEU A 9 -8.38 12.61 15.97
N ASP A 10 -9.22 12.38 14.96
CA ASP A 10 -10.39 11.49 15.03
C ASP A 10 -10.00 10.02 14.78
N GLY A 11 -8.94 9.77 14.00
CA GLY A 11 -8.47 8.44 13.68
C GLY A 11 -7.27 8.42 12.73
N VAL A 12 -6.77 7.22 12.47
CA VAL A 12 -5.62 6.94 11.59
C VAL A 12 -6.09 6.20 10.36
N PHE A 13 -5.78 6.72 9.17
CA PHE A 13 -5.75 5.91 7.95
C PHE A 13 -4.39 5.27 7.83
N LEU A 14 -4.37 3.97 7.54
CA LEU A 14 -3.14 3.18 7.55
C LEU A 14 -3.06 2.32 6.30
N ASP A 15 -1.93 2.37 5.63
CA ASP A 15 -1.63 1.45 4.54
C ASP A 15 -1.33 0.02 5.06
N MET A 16 -1.43 -0.99 4.18
CA MET A 16 -1.20 -2.39 4.51
C MET A 16 0.16 -2.91 4.02
N TYR A 17 0.35 -3.04 2.70
CA TYR A 17 1.52 -3.69 2.12
C TYR A 17 2.76 -2.80 2.18
N GLY A 18 3.82 -3.27 2.84
CA GLY A 18 5.02 -2.47 3.13
C GLY A 18 4.89 -1.71 4.45
N THR A 19 3.70 -1.25 4.81
CA THR A 19 3.46 -0.49 6.05
C THR A 19 3.20 -1.39 7.27
N LEU A 20 2.14 -2.20 7.24
CA LEU A 20 1.84 -3.19 8.30
C LEU A 20 2.47 -4.54 8.01
N THR A 21 2.63 -4.88 6.73
CA THR A 21 3.17 -6.15 6.28
C THR A 21 4.56 -5.95 5.67
N ALA A 22 5.35 -7.01 5.65
CA ALA A 22 6.67 -7.07 5.03
C ALA A 22 6.64 -8.04 3.83
N GLY A 23 7.78 -8.25 3.18
CA GLY A 23 7.95 -9.35 2.21
C GLY A 23 7.59 -9.02 0.76
N ASP A 24 7.11 -7.81 0.49
CA ASP A 24 6.67 -7.33 -0.83
C ASP A 24 7.80 -7.46 -1.86
N ARG A 25 8.98 -6.98 -1.50
CA ARG A 25 10.17 -7.04 -2.33
C ARG A 25 10.52 -8.48 -2.71
N GLN A 26 10.55 -9.35 -1.71
CA GLN A 26 10.92 -10.75 -1.89
C GLN A 26 9.89 -11.49 -2.76
N ALA A 27 8.60 -11.17 -2.64
CA ALA A 27 7.55 -11.75 -3.46
C ALA A 27 7.71 -11.37 -4.95
N VAL A 28 7.98 -10.10 -5.23
CA VAL A 28 8.23 -9.61 -6.60
C VAL A 28 9.52 -10.20 -7.17
N GLU A 29 10.62 -10.15 -6.42
CA GLU A 29 11.91 -10.71 -6.84
C GLU A 29 11.80 -12.22 -7.12
N ALA A 30 11.16 -12.99 -6.23
CA ALA A 30 10.94 -14.42 -6.43
C ALA A 30 10.10 -14.69 -7.68
N THR A 31 9.05 -13.90 -7.94
CA THR A 31 8.24 -14.04 -9.17
C THR A 31 9.07 -13.77 -10.42
N CYS A 32 9.90 -12.73 -10.40
CA CYS A 32 10.81 -12.40 -11.49
C CYS A 32 11.88 -13.49 -11.72
N GLU A 33 12.41 -14.11 -10.66
CA GLU A 33 13.34 -15.24 -10.78
C GLU A 33 12.72 -16.45 -11.48
N HIS A 34 11.45 -16.77 -11.20
CA HIS A 34 10.75 -17.83 -11.90
C HIS A 34 10.56 -17.50 -13.38
N LEU A 35 10.14 -16.27 -13.70
CA LEU A 35 9.99 -15.80 -15.08
C LEU A 35 11.31 -15.88 -15.87
N VAL A 36 12.41 -15.39 -15.29
CA VAL A 36 13.73 -15.43 -15.92
C VAL A 36 14.17 -16.88 -16.18
N ARG A 37 13.93 -17.78 -15.23
CA ARG A 37 14.27 -19.21 -15.35
C ARG A 37 13.43 -19.91 -16.41
N ASP A 38 12.12 -19.76 -16.34
CA ASP A 38 11.16 -20.51 -17.16
C ASP A 38 11.25 -20.11 -18.64
N PHE A 39 11.49 -18.81 -18.91
CA PHE A 39 11.58 -18.27 -20.27
C PHE A 39 13.02 -18.03 -20.74
N ARG A 40 14.03 -18.34 -19.91
CA ARG A 40 15.47 -18.14 -20.20
C ARG A 40 15.76 -16.72 -20.67
N LEU A 41 15.22 -15.73 -19.96
CA LEU A 41 15.37 -14.33 -20.31
C LEU A 41 16.84 -13.90 -20.23
N ALA A 42 17.23 -12.97 -21.11
CA ALA A 42 18.59 -12.42 -21.13
C ALA A 42 18.83 -11.35 -20.04
N ILE A 43 17.77 -10.88 -19.39
CA ILE A 43 17.82 -9.88 -18.32
C ILE A 43 17.78 -10.55 -16.95
N SER A 44 18.30 -9.87 -15.92
CA SER A 44 18.20 -10.33 -14.54
C SER A 44 16.80 -10.17 -13.96
N ALA A 45 16.52 -10.89 -12.87
CA ALA A 45 15.26 -10.75 -12.14
C ALA A 45 15.07 -9.33 -11.57
N HIS A 46 16.16 -8.65 -11.21
CA HIS A 46 16.13 -7.28 -10.73
C HIS A 46 15.79 -6.26 -11.83
N GLU A 47 16.39 -6.41 -13.02
CA GLU A 47 16.03 -5.56 -14.17
C GLU A 47 14.57 -5.77 -14.61
N LEU A 48 14.10 -7.02 -14.56
CA LEU A 48 12.71 -7.36 -14.83
C LEU A 48 11.78 -6.74 -13.79
N SER A 49 12.12 -6.80 -12.49
CA SER A 49 11.26 -6.24 -11.43
C SER A 49 11.13 -4.73 -11.54
N ILE A 50 12.19 -4.01 -11.92
CA ILE A 50 12.13 -2.57 -12.19
C ILE A 50 11.21 -2.30 -13.39
N THR A 51 11.47 -2.94 -14.53
CA THR A 51 10.72 -2.69 -15.78
C THR A 51 9.23 -3.01 -15.63
N TRP A 52 8.92 -4.14 -14.99
CA TRP A 52 7.55 -4.53 -14.71
C TRP A 52 6.90 -3.60 -13.69
N GLY A 53 7.61 -3.26 -12.61
CA GLY A 53 7.15 -2.33 -11.58
C GLY A 53 6.77 -0.96 -12.15
N GLU A 54 7.62 -0.37 -13.01
CA GLU A 54 7.32 0.91 -13.67
C GLU A 54 6.02 0.84 -14.49
N ARG A 55 5.86 -0.21 -15.30
CA ARG A 55 4.63 -0.40 -16.08
C ARG A 55 3.41 -0.64 -15.18
N PHE A 56 3.60 -1.38 -14.09
CA PHE A 56 2.55 -1.65 -13.11
C PHE A 56 2.08 -0.38 -12.41
N PHE A 57 2.98 0.41 -11.81
CA PHE A 57 2.62 1.65 -11.14
C PHE A 57 1.99 2.67 -12.11
N HIS A 58 2.55 2.81 -13.32
CA HIS A 58 1.95 3.66 -14.35
C HIS A 58 0.54 3.18 -14.71
N ALA A 59 0.29 1.87 -14.76
CA ALA A 59 -1.04 1.35 -15.05
C ALA A 59 -2.05 1.66 -13.94
N LEU A 60 -1.63 1.65 -12.67
CA LEU A 60 -2.49 1.97 -11.52
C LEU A 60 -2.97 3.42 -11.53
N ASP A 61 -2.10 4.37 -11.89
CA ASP A 61 -2.45 5.81 -11.90
C ASP A 61 -3.66 6.14 -12.80
N PHE A 62 -3.94 5.30 -13.81
CA PHE A 62 -5.06 5.46 -14.75
C PHE A 62 -6.17 4.42 -14.56
N CYS A 63 -6.09 3.55 -13.56
CA CYS A 63 -7.01 2.44 -13.34
C CYS A 63 -8.14 2.80 -12.36
N ASN A 64 -8.89 3.86 -12.64
CA ASN A 64 -9.90 4.40 -11.71
C ASN A 64 -11.30 4.48 -12.36
N GLY A 65 -12.36 4.49 -11.54
CA GLY A 65 -13.75 4.65 -11.96
C GLY A 65 -14.23 3.55 -12.91
N ASP A 66 -14.69 3.93 -14.10
CA ASP A 66 -15.18 2.98 -15.12
C ASP A 66 -14.05 2.13 -15.71
N ALA A 67 -12.81 2.61 -15.67
CA ALA A 67 -11.62 1.89 -16.16
C ALA A 67 -11.00 0.97 -15.09
N PHE A 68 -11.55 0.94 -13.88
CA PHE A 68 -11.01 0.16 -12.78
C PHE A 68 -10.96 -1.34 -13.10
N LEU A 69 -9.81 -1.93 -12.81
CA LEU A 69 -9.52 -3.36 -12.77
C LEU A 69 -9.00 -3.69 -11.37
N THR A 70 -9.21 -4.93 -10.93
CA THR A 70 -8.64 -5.45 -9.68
C THR A 70 -7.11 -5.43 -9.74
N LEU A 71 -6.44 -5.42 -8.58
CA LEU A 71 -4.98 -5.43 -8.48
C LEU A 71 -4.41 -6.65 -9.22
N PHE A 72 -5.05 -7.81 -9.02
CA PHE A 72 -4.70 -9.03 -9.72
C PHE A 72 -4.83 -8.93 -11.24
N ASP A 73 -5.88 -8.28 -11.75
CA ASP A 73 -6.07 -8.11 -13.19
C ASP A 73 -5.09 -7.08 -13.79
N VAL A 74 -4.78 -6.00 -13.05
CA VAL A 74 -3.73 -5.06 -13.45
C VAL A 74 -2.39 -5.80 -13.56
N GLU A 75 -2.07 -6.63 -12.57
CA GLU A 75 -0.82 -7.40 -12.53
C GLU A 75 -0.71 -8.40 -13.67
N ARG A 76 -1.77 -9.16 -13.94
CA ARG A 76 -1.81 -10.04 -15.10
C ARG A 76 -1.61 -9.27 -16.40
N ARG A 77 -2.29 -8.12 -16.55
CA ARG A 77 -2.18 -7.29 -17.75
C ARG A 77 -0.76 -6.78 -17.94
N THR A 78 -0.20 -6.13 -16.92
CA THR A 78 1.10 -5.46 -17.00
C THR A 78 2.23 -6.49 -17.17
N LEU A 79 2.15 -7.63 -16.49
CA LEU A 79 3.12 -8.71 -16.65
C LEU A 79 3.12 -9.27 -18.08
N ARG A 80 1.94 -9.58 -18.62
CA ARG A 80 1.81 -10.07 -20.01
C ARG A 80 2.40 -9.08 -21.00
N GLU A 81 2.10 -7.80 -20.84
CA GLU A 81 2.64 -6.76 -21.71
C GLU A 81 4.17 -6.66 -21.57
N THR A 82 4.70 -6.74 -20.34
CA THR A 82 6.15 -6.66 -20.08
C THR A 82 6.88 -7.81 -20.76
N MET A 83 6.36 -9.03 -20.63
CA MET A 83 6.91 -10.21 -21.29
C MET A 83 6.81 -10.11 -22.82
N ALA A 84 5.70 -9.59 -23.35
CA ALA A 84 5.54 -9.39 -24.79
C ALA A 84 6.58 -8.40 -25.36
N ALA A 85 6.94 -7.35 -24.60
CA ALA A 85 8.00 -6.42 -24.97
C ALA A 85 9.39 -7.08 -25.02
N LEU A 86 9.58 -8.19 -24.30
CA LEU A 86 10.78 -9.03 -24.35
C LEU A 86 10.68 -10.13 -25.42
N GLY A 87 9.64 -10.11 -26.26
CA GLY A 87 9.42 -11.11 -27.30
C GLY A 87 8.82 -12.43 -26.80
N VAL A 88 8.30 -12.48 -25.57
CA VAL A 88 7.72 -13.68 -24.96
C VAL A 88 6.19 -13.57 -24.92
N THR A 89 5.50 -14.52 -25.57
CA THR A 89 4.05 -14.69 -25.40
C THR A 89 3.79 -15.77 -24.36
N MET A 90 3.13 -15.42 -23.26
CA MET A 90 2.86 -16.32 -22.13
C MET A 90 1.52 -16.01 -21.46
N ASP A 91 1.00 -16.99 -20.71
CA ASP A 91 -0.10 -16.76 -19.76
C ASP A 91 0.49 -16.21 -18.45
N PRO A 92 0.12 -14.98 -18.03
CA PRO A 92 0.65 -14.38 -16.81
C PRO A 92 0.04 -14.97 -15.54
N THR A 93 -1.06 -15.71 -15.65
CA THR A 93 -1.90 -16.10 -14.50
C THR A 93 -1.14 -16.89 -13.44
N PRO A 94 -0.32 -17.91 -13.76
CA PRO A 94 0.41 -18.67 -12.74
C PRO A 94 1.39 -17.82 -11.91
N TYR A 95 1.98 -16.78 -12.53
CA TYR A 95 2.92 -15.88 -11.87
C TYR A 95 2.20 -14.80 -11.07
N ALA A 96 1.08 -14.27 -11.57
CA ALA A 96 0.21 -13.39 -10.80
C ALA A 96 -0.38 -14.10 -9.56
N GLU A 97 -0.69 -15.39 -9.66
CA GLU A 97 -1.13 -16.20 -8.52
C GLU A 97 -0.03 -16.35 -7.44
N MET A 98 1.25 -16.30 -7.81
CA MET A 98 2.33 -16.29 -6.81
C MET A 98 2.28 -15.00 -5.98
N LEU A 99 2.06 -13.85 -6.62
CA LEU A 99 1.88 -12.58 -5.91
C LEU A 99 0.60 -12.57 -5.07
N ARG A 100 -0.51 -13.12 -5.58
CA ARG A 100 -1.75 -13.23 -4.80
C ARG A 100 -1.54 -14.04 -3.52
N ARG A 101 -0.83 -15.16 -3.58
CA ARG A 101 -0.50 -15.94 -2.36
C ARG A 101 0.27 -15.11 -1.33
N TYR A 102 1.15 -14.22 -1.79
CA TYR A 102 1.80 -13.25 -0.91
C TYR A 102 0.80 -12.23 -0.36
N TRP A 103 -0.03 -11.62 -1.19
CA TRP A 103 -0.99 -10.61 -0.76
C TRP A 103 -2.01 -11.12 0.27
N SER A 104 -2.46 -12.38 0.15
CA SER A 104 -3.40 -12.99 1.10
C SER A 104 -2.71 -13.57 2.35
N ASP A 105 -1.37 -13.70 2.35
CA ASP A 105 -0.58 -14.22 3.48
C ASP A 105 0.83 -13.60 3.57
N PRO A 106 0.94 -12.28 3.78
CA PRO A 106 2.23 -11.65 3.96
C PRO A 106 2.68 -11.77 5.42
N PRO A 107 4.00 -11.86 5.68
CA PRO A 107 4.49 -11.68 7.05
C PRO A 107 4.16 -10.26 7.54
N LEU A 108 3.81 -10.13 8.82
CA LEU A 108 3.64 -8.82 9.44
C LEU A 108 5.00 -8.19 9.76
N GLN A 109 5.05 -6.86 9.77
CA GLN A 109 6.18 -6.14 10.36
C GLN A 109 6.29 -6.48 11.86
N PRO A 110 7.50 -6.58 12.43
CA PRO A 110 7.69 -7.00 13.83
C PRO A 110 6.86 -6.19 14.84
N GLU A 111 6.66 -4.91 14.57
CA GLU A 111 5.93 -3.98 15.41
C GLU A 111 4.42 -3.88 15.14
N ALA A 112 3.91 -4.47 14.05
CA ALA A 112 2.54 -4.24 13.57
C ALA A 112 1.46 -4.60 14.61
N ILE A 113 1.59 -5.78 15.25
CA ILE A 113 0.64 -6.22 16.27
C ILE A 113 0.69 -5.32 17.51
N ALA A 114 1.90 -4.96 17.94
CA ALA A 114 2.07 -4.08 19.09
C ALA A 114 1.43 -2.72 18.83
N PHE A 115 1.66 -2.13 17.65
CA PHE A 115 1.01 -0.90 17.22
C PHE A 115 -0.52 -1.00 17.26
N LEU A 116 -1.10 -1.99 16.56
CA LEU A 116 -2.57 -2.12 16.47
C LEU A 116 -3.24 -2.40 17.84
N GLN A 117 -2.54 -3.03 18.78
CA GLN A 117 -3.06 -3.29 20.12
C GLN A 117 -2.97 -2.09 21.08
N THR A 118 -2.06 -1.15 20.82
CA THR A 118 -1.73 -0.06 21.74
C THR A 118 -2.15 1.31 21.24
N CYS A 119 -2.37 1.47 19.92
CA CYS A 119 -2.88 2.71 19.35
C CYS A 119 -4.21 3.09 20.01
N SER A 120 -4.25 4.30 20.57
CA SER A 120 -5.42 4.82 21.29
C SER A 120 -6.50 5.36 20.34
N LEU A 121 -6.15 5.61 19.08
CA LEU A 121 -7.05 6.06 18.04
C LEU A 121 -7.59 4.88 17.23
N PRO A 122 -8.84 4.97 16.73
CA PRO A 122 -9.34 3.98 15.79
C PRO A 122 -8.52 4.00 14.49
N VAL A 123 -8.25 2.80 13.95
CA VAL A 123 -7.46 2.62 12.72
C VAL A 123 -8.37 2.12 11.61
N CYS A 124 -8.35 2.81 10.47
CA CYS A 124 -8.98 2.37 9.23
C CYS A 124 -7.88 1.99 8.22
N LEU A 125 -7.93 0.78 7.68
CA LEU A 125 -7.05 0.44 6.56
C LEU A 125 -7.52 1.15 5.30
N VAL A 126 -6.58 1.75 4.57
CA VAL A 126 -6.79 2.36 3.25
C VAL A 126 -5.67 1.89 2.33
N SER A 127 -5.96 0.89 1.49
CA SER A 127 -4.91 0.16 0.76
C SER A 127 -5.27 -0.12 -0.70
N ASN A 128 -4.25 -0.09 -1.55
CA ASN A 128 -4.33 -0.53 -2.94
C ASN A 128 -4.29 -2.06 -2.96
N ALA A 129 -5.48 -2.67 -2.98
CA ALA A 129 -5.64 -4.11 -2.80
C ALA A 129 -6.98 -4.59 -3.32
N ASP A 130 -7.07 -5.89 -3.52
CA ASP A 130 -8.34 -6.59 -3.71
C ASP A 130 -8.91 -6.95 -2.33
N ARG A 131 -10.23 -6.86 -2.19
CA ARG A 131 -10.96 -7.11 -0.93
C ARG A 131 -10.67 -8.50 -0.38
N VAL A 132 -10.71 -9.52 -1.24
CA VAL A 132 -10.49 -10.92 -0.85
C VAL A 132 -9.11 -11.14 -0.23
N ASP A 133 -8.09 -10.42 -0.71
CA ASP A 133 -6.71 -10.59 -0.23
C ASP A 133 -6.54 -9.94 1.15
N ILE A 134 -7.07 -8.73 1.35
CA ILE A 134 -7.03 -8.08 2.67
C ILE A 134 -7.83 -8.84 3.72
N ASP A 135 -9.02 -9.33 3.37
CA ASP A 135 -9.86 -10.06 4.32
C ASP A 135 -9.15 -11.32 4.84
N ALA A 136 -8.41 -12.01 3.98
CA ALA A 136 -7.60 -13.18 4.37
C ALA A 136 -6.50 -12.82 5.39
N VAL A 137 -5.81 -11.69 5.20
CA VAL A 137 -4.78 -11.21 6.14
C VAL A 137 -5.41 -10.85 7.49
N ILE A 138 -6.54 -10.14 7.47
CA ILE A 138 -7.25 -9.72 8.67
C ILE A 138 -7.73 -10.93 9.46
N GLU A 139 -8.37 -11.91 8.80
CA GLU A 139 -8.86 -13.13 9.45
C GLU A 139 -7.71 -13.93 10.07
N ARG A 140 -6.65 -14.17 9.29
CA ARG A 140 -5.49 -14.95 9.73
C ARG A 140 -4.80 -14.36 10.96
N HIS A 141 -4.62 -13.04 10.97
CA HIS A 141 -3.91 -12.36 12.05
C HIS A 141 -4.83 -11.77 13.12
N ALA A 142 -6.15 -11.97 12.99
CA ALA A 142 -7.17 -11.40 13.87
C ALA A 142 -6.99 -9.89 14.10
N LEU A 143 -6.68 -9.14 13.03
CA LEU A 143 -6.40 -7.71 13.10
C LEU A 143 -7.67 -6.96 13.53
N LYS A 144 -7.54 -6.09 14.54
CA LYS A 144 -8.64 -5.26 15.03
C LYS A 144 -8.56 -3.89 14.37
N LEU A 145 -9.56 -3.59 13.54
CA LEU A 145 -9.61 -2.38 12.73
C LEU A 145 -11.03 -1.80 12.82
N GLU A 146 -11.15 -0.47 12.79
CA GLU A 146 -12.45 0.21 12.78
C GLU A 146 -13.16 -0.02 11.44
N ARG A 147 -12.40 0.15 10.35
CA ARG A 147 -12.86 -0.01 8.97
C ARG A 147 -11.71 -0.47 8.07
N VAL A 148 -12.08 -0.92 6.88
CA VAL A 148 -11.16 -1.33 5.82
C VAL A 148 -11.74 -0.82 4.51
N VAL A 149 -10.97 -0.03 3.79
CA VAL A 149 -11.29 0.45 2.44
C VAL A 149 -10.17 0.04 1.51
N THR A 150 -10.51 -0.75 0.51
CA THR A 150 -9.60 -1.17 -0.55
C THR A 150 -9.82 -0.32 -1.80
N SER A 151 -8.84 -0.34 -2.70
CA SER A 151 -9.01 0.23 -4.03
C SER A 151 -10.14 -0.43 -4.82
N GLU A 152 -10.42 -1.72 -4.58
CA GLU A 152 -11.56 -2.41 -5.17
C GLU A 152 -12.90 -1.83 -4.68
N ASP A 153 -13.05 -1.60 -3.38
CA ASP A 153 -14.28 -1.01 -2.85
C ASP A 153 -14.52 0.39 -3.42
N ALA A 154 -13.45 1.17 -3.58
CA ALA A 154 -13.50 2.55 -4.05
C ALA A 154 -13.52 2.65 -5.58
N ARG A 155 -13.26 1.55 -6.29
CA ARG A 155 -12.91 1.54 -7.71
C ARG A 155 -11.84 2.59 -8.03
N SER A 156 -10.88 2.78 -7.13
CA SER A 156 -9.89 3.84 -7.21
C SER A 156 -8.63 3.48 -6.43
N TYR A 157 -7.47 3.62 -7.05
CA TYR A 157 -6.17 3.43 -6.41
C TYR A 157 -5.66 4.73 -5.82
N LYS A 158 -5.00 4.66 -4.66
CA LYS A 158 -4.05 5.70 -4.21
C LYS A 158 -2.99 5.90 -5.31
N PRO A 159 -2.60 7.14 -5.64
CA PRO A 159 -2.83 8.38 -4.89
C PRO A 159 -4.12 9.14 -5.21
N ASP A 160 -5.07 8.56 -5.97
CA ASP A 160 -6.33 9.24 -6.27
C ASP A 160 -7.11 9.57 -4.98
N ARG A 161 -7.74 10.74 -4.96
CA ARG A 161 -8.47 11.23 -3.80
C ARG A 161 -9.69 10.35 -3.44
N ALA A 162 -10.32 9.70 -4.41
CA ALA A 162 -11.62 9.05 -4.23
C ALA A 162 -11.59 7.91 -3.19
N ILE A 163 -10.49 7.15 -3.09
CA ILE A 163 -10.33 6.10 -2.06
C ILE A 163 -10.31 6.70 -0.64
N PHE A 164 -9.64 7.83 -0.44
CA PHE A 164 -9.62 8.54 0.83
C PHE A 164 -10.97 9.18 1.15
N ASP A 165 -11.65 9.74 0.15
CA ASP A 165 -13.00 10.30 0.31
C ASP A 165 -14.00 9.22 0.71
N GLN A 166 -13.89 8.02 0.14
CA GLN A 166 -14.66 6.86 0.56
C GLN A 166 -14.36 6.44 2.00
N ALA A 167 -13.08 6.39 2.40
CA ALA A 167 -12.69 6.09 3.78
C ALA A 167 -13.27 7.12 4.77
N LEU A 168 -13.17 8.41 4.47
CA LEU A 168 -13.78 9.47 5.29
C LEU A 168 -15.30 9.34 5.37
N ALA A 169 -15.97 8.98 4.28
CA ALA A 169 -17.42 8.77 4.28
C ALA A 169 -17.83 7.56 5.14
N GLN A 170 -17.04 6.49 5.14
CA GLN A 170 -17.33 5.28 5.94
C GLN A 170 -17.03 5.44 7.43
N THR A 171 -16.01 6.23 7.79
CA THR A 171 -15.64 6.48 9.19
C THR A 171 -16.39 7.67 9.80
N GLY A 172 -16.81 8.63 8.98
CA GLY A 172 -17.41 9.89 9.44
C GLY A 172 -16.40 10.86 10.07
N TRP A 173 -15.10 10.58 9.95
CA TRP A 173 -14.04 11.42 10.52
C TRP A 173 -13.85 12.71 9.73
N ARG A 174 -13.43 13.77 10.41
CA ARG A 174 -13.11 15.03 9.74
C ARG A 174 -11.76 14.94 9.07
N ARG A 175 -11.70 15.33 7.79
CA ARG A 175 -10.51 15.28 6.93
C ARG A 175 -9.27 15.88 7.61
N GLU A 176 -9.41 17.06 8.21
CA GLU A 176 -8.35 17.80 8.90
C GLU A 176 -7.89 17.18 10.24
N ARG A 177 -8.63 16.19 10.73
CA ARG A 177 -8.37 15.41 11.96
C ARG A 177 -7.99 13.96 11.67
N VAL A 178 -7.57 13.67 10.43
CA VAL A 178 -7.08 12.34 10.04
C VAL A 178 -5.66 12.48 9.50
N ILE A 179 -4.79 11.56 9.94
CA ILE A 179 -3.48 11.31 9.33
C ILE A 179 -3.55 10.01 8.56
N HIS A 180 -3.06 10.01 7.32
CA HIS A 180 -2.78 8.78 6.58
C HIS A 180 -1.30 8.43 6.71
N VAL A 181 -1.02 7.20 7.11
CA VAL A 181 0.33 6.69 7.36
C VAL A 181 0.61 5.51 6.44
N GLY A 182 1.72 5.59 5.70
CA GLY A 182 2.16 4.51 4.82
C GLY A 182 3.62 4.61 4.42
N ASP A 183 4.11 3.67 3.62
CA ASP A 183 5.52 3.57 3.23
C ASP A 183 5.83 4.25 1.88
N SER A 184 4.80 4.65 1.11
CA SER A 184 4.97 5.26 -0.21
C SER A 184 4.85 6.79 -0.22
N LEU A 185 5.89 7.47 -0.71
CA LEU A 185 5.84 8.91 -1.01
C LEU A 185 4.86 9.25 -2.14
N HIS A 186 4.69 8.37 -3.13
CA HIS A 186 3.70 8.56 -4.20
C HIS A 186 2.29 8.28 -3.71
N SER A 187 2.01 7.03 -3.34
CA SER A 187 0.65 6.57 -3.05
C SER A 187 0.12 7.07 -1.71
N ASP A 188 0.95 7.03 -0.66
CA ASP A 188 0.49 7.36 0.69
C ASP A 188 0.65 8.85 0.99
N VAL A 189 1.86 9.38 0.90
CA VAL A 189 2.12 10.80 1.19
C VAL A 189 1.46 11.69 0.15
N GLY A 190 1.74 11.45 -1.14
CA GLY A 190 1.12 12.19 -2.23
C GLY A 190 -0.41 12.06 -2.22
N GLY A 191 -0.92 10.85 -2.03
CA GLY A 191 -2.36 10.60 -1.92
C GLY A 191 -3.01 11.34 -0.75
N ALA A 192 -2.40 11.29 0.44
CA ALA A 192 -2.88 12.01 1.62
C ALA A 192 -2.93 13.52 1.37
N MET A 193 -1.87 14.10 0.80
CA MET A 193 -1.80 15.53 0.48
C MET A 193 -2.85 15.95 -0.55
N VAL A 194 -3.03 15.17 -1.62
CA VAL A 194 -4.07 15.39 -2.64
C VAL A 194 -5.47 15.30 -2.03
N ALA A 195 -5.66 14.40 -1.07
CA ALA A 195 -6.88 14.27 -0.29
C ALA A 195 -7.01 15.32 0.83
N GLY A 196 -6.05 16.24 1.03
CA GLY A 196 -6.09 17.23 2.11
C GLY A 196 -6.05 16.62 3.51
N LEU A 197 -5.50 15.42 3.65
CA LEU A 197 -5.20 14.75 4.90
C LEU A 197 -3.80 15.14 5.38
N ARG A 198 -3.51 14.91 6.65
CA ARG A 198 -2.12 14.91 7.13
C ARG A 198 -1.41 13.65 6.62
N SER A 199 -0.13 13.75 6.31
CA SER A 199 0.67 12.62 5.81
C SER A 199 1.75 12.19 6.81
N GLY A 200 1.79 10.91 7.13
CA GLY A 200 2.89 10.27 7.84
C GLY A 200 3.61 9.28 6.92
N TRP A 201 4.93 9.40 6.80
CA TRP A 201 5.74 8.47 6.04
C TRP A 201 6.50 7.54 6.96
N VAL A 202 6.27 6.23 6.83
CA VAL A 202 7.10 5.21 7.48
C VAL A 202 8.26 4.89 6.55
N ASN A 203 9.40 5.53 6.77
CA ASN A 203 10.59 5.41 5.93
C ASN A 203 11.30 4.07 6.19
N ARG A 204 10.84 3.02 5.50
CA ARG A 204 11.44 1.68 5.58
C ARG A 204 12.61 1.54 4.62
N ALA A 205 13.79 1.23 5.15
CA ALA A 205 15.04 1.10 4.39
C ALA A 205 15.05 0.01 3.29
N HIS A 206 14.05 -0.88 3.23
CA HIS A 206 14.03 -2.04 2.33
C HIS A 206 13.13 -1.89 1.09
N ARG A 207 12.43 -0.76 0.93
CA ARG A 207 11.58 -0.50 -0.24
C ARG A 207 12.42 -0.53 -1.53
N ILE A 208 11.95 -1.24 -2.56
CA ILE A 208 12.71 -1.40 -3.82
C ILE A 208 12.91 -0.03 -4.51
N HIS A 209 11.84 0.76 -4.58
CA HIS A 209 11.82 2.03 -5.29
C HIS A 209 10.60 2.87 -4.87
N ASP A 210 10.73 4.20 -4.92
CA ASP A 210 9.62 5.14 -4.79
C ASP A 210 9.73 6.17 -5.91
N ILE A 211 8.63 6.39 -6.62
CA ILE A 211 8.54 7.39 -7.69
C ILE A 211 8.07 8.76 -7.15
N GLY A 212 7.63 8.82 -5.89
CA GLY A 212 7.11 10.02 -5.25
C GLY A 212 8.21 11.00 -4.85
N THR A 213 7.93 12.29 -5.00
CA THR A 213 8.82 13.39 -4.60
C THR A 213 8.20 14.28 -3.52
N HIS A 214 7.09 13.86 -2.93
CA HIS A 214 6.35 14.62 -1.92
C HIS A 214 7.13 14.69 -0.61
N THR A 215 7.03 15.82 0.09
CA THR A 215 7.56 15.97 1.44
C THR A 215 6.46 15.66 2.45
N PRO A 216 6.60 14.64 3.31
CA PRO A 216 5.58 14.34 4.31
C PRO A 216 5.56 15.37 5.42
N ASP A 217 4.39 15.59 6.04
CA ASP A 217 4.27 16.36 7.29
C ASP A 217 5.11 15.73 8.42
N HIS A 218 5.15 14.40 8.47
CA HIS A 218 5.88 13.63 9.48
C HIS A 218 6.58 12.41 8.88
N GLU A 219 7.78 12.12 9.37
CA GLU A 219 8.56 10.93 9.01
C GLU A 219 8.79 10.09 10.27
N PHE A 220 8.67 8.77 10.13
CA PHE A 220 8.83 7.78 11.18
C PHE A 220 9.70 6.63 10.65
N GLY A 221 10.57 6.07 11.47
CA GLY A 221 11.35 4.87 11.12
C GLY A 221 10.52 3.58 11.20
N ASP A 222 9.51 3.55 12.06
CA ASP A 222 8.59 2.42 12.24
C ASP A 222 7.24 2.86 12.84
N LEU A 223 6.31 1.92 12.99
CA LEU A 223 4.98 2.19 13.56
C LEU A 223 5.03 2.48 15.08
N LEU A 224 6.08 2.06 15.81
CA LEU A 224 6.22 2.41 17.22
C LEU A 224 6.69 3.85 17.42
N GLU A 225 7.49 4.37 16.50
CA GLU A 225 7.84 5.78 16.47
C GLU A 225 6.63 6.65 16.19
N PHE A 226 5.81 6.25 15.21
CA PHE A 226 4.52 6.89 14.98
C PHE A 226 3.62 6.83 16.22
N LEU A 227 3.53 5.68 16.90
CA LEU A 227 2.78 5.56 18.16
C LEU A 227 3.28 6.52 19.25
N ARG A 228 4.60 6.59 19.45
CA ARG A 228 5.20 7.53 20.42
C ARG A 228 4.88 8.98 20.08
N TRP A 229 4.78 9.30 18.80
CA TRP A 229 4.40 10.63 18.33
C TRP A 229 2.92 10.94 18.65
N LEU A 230 2.01 9.97 18.42
CA LEU A 230 0.60 10.09 18.83
C LEU A 230 0.46 10.35 20.34
N ASP A 231 1.21 9.61 21.16
CA ASP A 231 1.14 9.69 22.62
C ASP A 231 1.68 11.00 23.21
N GLN A 232 2.52 11.73 22.47
CA GLN A 232 3.06 13.03 22.90
C GLN A 232 2.05 14.18 22.76
N GLY A 233 0.82 13.87 22.39
CA GLY A 233 -0.23 14.85 22.12
C GLY A 233 0.03 15.47 20.77
N ALA A 234 -0.06 14.62 19.72
CA ALA A 234 -0.33 15.04 18.35
C ALA A 234 -1.21 16.29 18.42
#